data_AF-A0A511YPY0-F1
#
_entry.id   AF-A0A511YPY0-F1
#
_cell.length_a   1.000
_cell.length_b   1.000
_cell.length_c   1.000
_cell.angle_alpha   90.00
_cell.angle_beta   90.00
_cell.angle_gamma   90.00
#
_symmetry.space_group_name_H-M   'P 1'
#
loop_
_entity.id
_entity.type
_entity.pdbx_description
1 polymer ?
#
loop_
_entity_poly.entity_id
_entity_poly.type
_entity_poly.pdbx_seq_one_letter_code
_entity_poly.pdbx_strand_id
1 'polypeptide(L)'
;MNYVQATQEITVAIPEICSDLENTDIRNSYHLIEFLTDKIKTMIRKNDTHCLSRCLLMMDEIYKDGDQMVKDAIENSFIYSLDNCTAFCDKEYRHLIFGHLSPELQQVYARQIYSHSI
;
A
#
# COMPACT_ATOMS: atom_id res chain seq x y z
N MET A 1 -12.19 -5.17 9.29
CA MET A 1 -12.49 -4.79 7.89
C MET A 1 -12.09 -5.92 6.96
N ASN A 2 -13.00 -6.44 6.15
CA ASN A 2 -12.66 -7.38 5.06
C ASN A 2 -12.45 -6.62 3.72
N TYR A 3 -12.07 -7.33 2.66
CA TYR A 3 -11.79 -6.71 1.35
C TYR A 3 -12.98 -5.95 0.74
N VAL A 4 -14.21 -6.38 0.99
CA VAL A 4 -15.41 -5.68 0.49
C VAL A 4 -15.54 -4.31 1.15
N GLN A 5 -15.40 -4.27 2.48
CA GLN A 5 -15.43 -3.03 3.24
C GLN A 5 -14.27 -2.10 2.86
N ALA A 6 -13.05 -2.64 2.73
CA ALA A 6 -11.88 -1.87 2.31
C ALA A 6 -12.05 -1.28 0.89
N THR A 7 -12.69 -2.02 -0.03
CA THR A 7 -12.99 -1.52 -1.37
C THR A 7 -13.92 -0.29 -1.30
N GLN A 8 -14.93 -0.32 -0.41
CA GLN A 8 -15.83 0.82 -0.22
C GLN A 8 -15.11 2.05 0.36
N GLU A 9 -14.25 1.84 1.36
CA GLU A 9 -13.48 2.93 1.97
C GLU A 9 -12.51 3.58 0.97
N ILE A 10 -11.83 2.78 0.14
CA ILE A 10 -10.99 3.29 -0.95
C ILE A 10 -11.81 4.15 -1.91
N THR A 11 -12.99 3.67 -2.33
CA THR A 11 -13.85 4.40 -3.28
C THR A 11 -14.28 5.77 -2.74
N VAL A 12 -14.49 5.89 -1.43
CA VAL A 12 -14.87 7.15 -0.78
C VAL A 12 -13.66 8.07 -0.59
N ALA A 13 -12.53 7.53 -0.16
CA ALA A 13 -11.36 8.34 0.21
C ALA A 13 -10.50 8.77 -0.99
N ILE A 14 -10.50 7.99 -2.08
CA ILE A 14 -9.57 8.16 -3.21
C ILE A 14 -10.33 8.14 -4.55
N PRO A 15 -11.15 9.17 -4.85
CA PRO A 15 -11.94 9.22 -6.08
C PRO A 15 -11.10 9.09 -7.36
N GLU A 16 -9.82 9.47 -7.31
CA GLU A 16 -8.90 9.44 -8.46
C GLU A 16 -8.61 8.04 -9.00
N ILE A 17 -8.77 6.99 -8.17
CA ILE A 17 -8.51 5.60 -8.59
C ILE A 17 -9.80 4.78 -8.74
N CYS A 18 -10.97 5.37 -8.47
CA CYS A 18 -12.25 4.66 -8.49
C CYS A 18 -12.60 4.09 -9.87
N SER A 19 -12.38 4.85 -10.94
CA SER A 19 -12.63 4.35 -12.30
C SER A 19 -11.82 3.10 -12.59
N ASP A 20 -10.59 3.04 -12.09
CA ASP A 20 -9.70 1.90 -12.32
C ASP A 20 -10.09 0.73 -11.42
N LEU A 21 -10.53 1.02 -10.19
CA LEU A 21 -11.02 0.03 -9.23
C LEU A 21 -12.31 -0.65 -9.73
N GLU A 22 -13.25 0.12 -10.27
CA GLU A 22 -14.51 -0.38 -10.86
C GLU A 22 -14.26 -1.30 -12.07
N ASN A 23 -13.20 -1.03 -12.83
CA ASN A 23 -12.78 -1.84 -13.96
C ASN A 23 -11.93 -3.06 -13.55
N THR A 24 -11.62 -3.22 -12.27
CA THR A 24 -10.80 -4.32 -11.76
C THR A 24 -11.66 -5.36 -11.04
N ASP A 25 -11.46 -6.63 -11.35
CA ASP A 25 -12.20 -7.73 -10.72
C ASP A 25 -11.62 -8.12 -9.36
N ILE A 26 -12.05 -7.39 -8.33
CA ILE A 26 -11.63 -7.62 -6.94
C ILE A 26 -12.44 -8.76 -6.31
N ARG A 27 -11.80 -9.92 -6.15
CA ARG A 27 -12.44 -11.14 -5.63
C ARG A 27 -12.01 -11.52 -4.21
N ASN A 28 -10.93 -10.95 -3.71
CA ASN A 28 -10.35 -11.26 -2.41
C ASN A 28 -9.40 -10.15 -1.95
N SER A 29 -8.88 -10.26 -0.72
CA SER A 29 -7.95 -9.30 -0.13
C SER A 29 -6.67 -9.13 -0.95
N TYR A 30 -6.12 -10.20 -1.52
CA TYR A 30 -4.89 -10.11 -2.32
C TYR A 30 -5.08 -9.28 -3.59
N HIS A 31 -6.18 -9.47 -4.32
CA HIS A 31 -6.48 -8.66 -5.51
C HIS A 31 -6.62 -7.18 -5.16
N LEU A 32 -7.25 -6.86 -4.02
CA LEU A 32 -7.42 -5.48 -3.57
C LEU A 32 -6.07 -4.84 -3.22
N ILE A 33 -5.26 -5.53 -2.43
CA ILE A 33 -3.95 -5.02 -2.02
C ILE A 33 -3.03 -4.91 -3.24
N GLU A 34 -3.07 -5.85 -4.17
CA GLU A 34 -2.31 -5.80 -5.43
C GLU A 34 -2.70 -4.58 -6.27
N PHE A 35 -4.01 -4.33 -6.45
CA PHE A 35 -4.50 -3.14 -7.15
C PHE A 35 -3.95 -1.86 -6.53
N LEU A 36 -4.10 -1.68 -5.21
CA LEU A 36 -3.67 -0.46 -4.54
C LEU A 36 -2.13 -0.32 -4.58
N THR A 37 -1.42 -1.43 -4.42
CA THR A 37 0.04 -1.50 -4.53
C THR A 37 0.52 -1.06 -5.91
N ASP A 38 -0.15 -1.47 -6.99
CA ASP A 38 0.24 -1.10 -8.34
C ASP A 38 -0.04 0.37 -8.66
N LYS A 39 -1.09 0.95 -8.07
CA LYS A 39 -1.31 2.41 -8.10
C LYS A 39 -0.17 3.14 -7.39
N ILE A 40 0.21 2.70 -6.20
CA ILE A 40 1.34 3.26 -5.43
C ILE A 40 2.64 3.18 -6.24
N LYS A 41 2.98 2.01 -6.80
CA LYS A 41 4.17 1.84 -7.66
C LYS A 41 4.17 2.81 -8.83
N THR A 42 3.01 2.97 -9.49
CA THR A 42 2.87 3.85 -10.66
C THR A 42 3.11 5.31 -10.27
N MET A 43 2.55 5.75 -9.14
CA MET A 43 2.74 7.10 -8.62
C MET A 43 4.19 7.37 -8.22
N ILE A 44 4.82 6.42 -7.53
CA ILE A 44 6.25 6.51 -7.15
C ILE A 44 7.13 6.67 -8.40
N ARG A 45 6.90 5.84 -9.43
CA ARG A 45 7.67 5.92 -10.69
C ARG A 45 7.49 7.24 -11.44
N LYS A 46 6.31 7.86 -11.33
CA LYS A 46 5.97 9.14 -11.97
C LYS A 46 6.32 10.36 -11.11
N ASN A 47 6.82 10.13 -9.88
CA ASN A 47 6.98 11.17 -8.86
C ASN A 47 5.68 11.97 -8.59
N ASP A 48 4.54 11.29 -8.74
CA ASP A 48 3.21 11.89 -8.52
C ASP A 48 2.85 11.79 -7.04
N THR A 49 3.01 12.90 -6.32
CA THR A 49 2.74 12.96 -4.87
C THR A 49 1.30 13.32 -4.53
N HIS A 50 0.47 13.69 -5.51
CA HIS A 50 -0.89 14.23 -5.26
C HIS A 50 -1.85 13.19 -4.67
N CYS A 51 -1.75 11.95 -5.13
CA CYS A 51 -2.58 10.83 -4.68
C CYS A 51 -1.79 9.80 -3.84
N LEU A 52 -0.45 9.79 -3.96
CA LEU A 52 0.41 8.83 -3.29
C LEU A 52 0.24 8.80 -1.78
N SER A 53 0.21 9.97 -1.12
CA SER A 53 0.06 10.05 0.34
C SER A 53 -1.26 9.45 0.81
N ARG A 54 -2.37 9.70 0.10
CA ARG A 54 -3.68 9.11 0.41
C ARG A 54 -3.70 7.61 0.22
N CYS A 55 -3.07 7.08 -0.84
CA CYS A 55 -2.98 5.64 -1.02
C CYS A 55 -2.12 4.96 0.05
N LEU A 56 -1.03 5.60 0.49
CA LEU A 56 -0.19 5.08 1.58
C LEU A 56 -0.97 5.08 2.92
N LEU A 57 -1.66 6.17 3.23
CA LEU A 57 -2.52 6.26 4.42
C LEU A 57 -3.66 5.24 4.38
N MET A 58 -4.28 5.03 3.22
CA MET A 58 -5.31 4.01 3.05
C MET A 58 -4.75 2.61 3.26
N MET A 59 -3.51 2.34 2.83
CA MET A 59 -2.84 1.07 3.13
C MET A 59 -2.66 0.87 4.65
N ASP A 60 -2.33 1.93 5.39
CA ASP A 60 -2.24 1.88 6.86
C ASP A 60 -3.60 1.63 7.52
N GLU A 61 -4.66 2.33 7.10
CA GLU A 61 -6.02 2.14 7.62
C GLU A 61 -6.50 0.70 7.38
N ILE A 62 -6.27 0.20 6.16
CA ILE A 62 -6.59 -1.17 5.79
C ILE A 62 -5.79 -2.18 6.61
N TYR A 63 -4.51 -1.93 6.89
CA TYR A 63 -3.71 -2.81 7.74
C TYR A 63 -4.17 -2.83 9.19
N LYS A 64 -4.48 -1.66 9.74
CA LYS A 64 -4.88 -1.49 11.14
C LYS A 64 -6.20 -2.20 11.42
N ASP A 65 -7.22 -1.88 10.63
CA ASP A 65 -8.59 -2.34 10.85
C ASP A 65 -8.92 -3.63 10.08
N GLY A 66 -8.03 -4.07 9.19
CA GLY A 66 -8.15 -5.28 8.39
C GLY A 66 -8.31 -6.57 9.18
N ASP A 67 -9.00 -7.55 8.62
CA ASP A 67 -8.95 -8.94 9.09
C ASP A 67 -7.59 -9.60 8.78
N GLN A 68 -7.39 -10.82 9.27
CA GLN A 68 -6.11 -11.51 9.07
C GLN A 68 -5.75 -11.69 7.59
N MET A 69 -6.72 -11.96 6.71
CA MET A 69 -6.43 -12.12 5.27
C MET A 69 -5.98 -10.82 4.63
N VAL A 70 -6.56 -9.69 5.03
CA VAL A 70 -6.12 -8.36 4.61
C VAL A 70 -4.70 -8.06 5.10
N LYS A 71 -4.43 -8.30 6.38
CA LYS A 71 -3.09 -8.09 6.96
C LYS A 71 -2.05 -8.97 6.26
N ASP A 72 -2.34 -10.25 6.06
CA ASP A 72 -1.47 -11.18 5.34
C ASP A 72 -1.20 -10.71 3.91
N ALA A 73 -2.21 -10.21 3.20
CA ALA A 73 -2.02 -9.68 1.85
C ALA A 73 -1.08 -8.46 1.83
N ILE A 74 -1.20 -7.56 2.80
CA ILE A 74 -0.30 -6.40 2.93
C ILE A 74 1.12 -6.85 3.25
N GLU A 75 1.30 -7.69 4.27
CA GLU A 75 2.61 -8.16 4.71
C GLU A 75 3.33 -8.98 3.64
N ASN A 76 2.60 -9.77 2.83
CA ASN A 76 3.21 -10.66 1.83
C ASN A 76 3.34 -10.04 0.44
N SER A 77 2.61 -8.96 0.13
CA SER A 77 2.62 -8.36 -1.22
C SER A 77 3.09 -6.91 -1.20
N PHE A 78 2.45 -6.06 -0.39
CA PHE A 78 2.71 -4.62 -0.40
C PHE A 78 4.12 -4.29 0.10
N ILE A 79 4.56 -4.87 1.22
CA ILE A 79 5.84 -4.54 1.83
C ILE A 79 7.03 -4.81 0.89
N TYR A 80 7.09 -6.01 0.32
CA TYR A 80 8.14 -6.37 -0.64
C TYR A 80 8.06 -5.53 -1.93
N SER A 81 6.83 -5.25 -2.39
CA SER A 81 6.61 -4.39 -3.55
C SER A 81 7.11 -2.96 -3.33
N LEU A 82 6.89 -2.41 -2.13
CA LEU A 82 7.29 -1.07 -1.75
C LEU A 82 8.81 -0.97 -1.63
N ASP A 83 9.48 -1.96 -1.02
CA ASP A 83 10.94 -2.00 -0.97
C ASP A 83 11.56 -1.95 -2.37
N ASN A 84 11.08 -2.83 -3.26
CA ASN A 84 11.58 -2.92 -4.63
C ASN A 84 11.36 -1.61 -5.41
N CYS A 85 10.16 -1.04 -5.37
CA CYS A 85 9.89 0.18 -6.14
C CYS A 85 10.58 1.44 -5.60
N THR A 86 11.02 1.41 -4.33
CA THR A 86 11.77 2.50 -3.70
C THR A 86 13.28 2.27 -3.65
N ALA A 87 13.77 1.15 -4.18
CA ALA A 87 15.20 0.79 -4.16
C ALA A 87 16.08 1.79 -4.92
N PHE A 88 15.54 2.43 -5.95
CA PHE A 88 16.25 3.41 -6.80
C PHE A 88 15.80 4.86 -6.56
N CYS A 89 14.88 5.09 -5.62
CA CYS A 89 14.50 6.44 -5.22
C CYS A 89 15.66 7.11 -4.48
N ASP A 90 15.80 8.43 -4.64
CA ASP A 90 16.73 9.18 -3.81
C ASP A 90 16.30 9.14 -2.34
N LYS A 91 17.24 9.53 -1.46
CA LYS A 91 17.05 9.46 -0.02
C LYS A 91 15.91 10.35 0.48
N GLU A 92 15.71 11.52 -0.11
CA GLU A 92 14.68 12.47 0.30
C GLU A 92 13.29 11.94 -0.05
N TYR A 93 13.14 11.42 -1.27
CA TYR A 93 11.89 10.85 -1.73
C TYR A 93 11.54 9.56 -0.99
N ARG A 94 12.53 8.71 -0.72
CA ARG A 94 12.34 7.54 0.13
C ARG A 94 11.89 7.97 1.53
N HIS A 95 12.52 8.97 2.14
CA HIS A 95 12.11 9.47 3.45
C HIS A 95 10.65 9.98 3.45
N LEU A 96 10.24 10.69 2.39
CA LEU A 96 8.86 11.14 2.22
C LEU A 96 7.88 9.96 2.15
N ILE A 97 8.16 8.95 1.34
CA ILE A 97 7.29 7.77 1.19
C ILE A 97 7.14 7.02 2.51
N PHE A 98 8.26 6.70 3.16
CA PHE A 98 8.22 5.95 4.42
C PHE A 98 7.66 6.78 5.58
N GLY A 99 7.78 8.11 5.53
CA GLY A 99 7.17 9.02 6.50
C GLY A 99 5.64 9.04 6.48
N HIS A 100 5.02 8.57 5.39
CA HIS A 100 3.56 8.41 5.31
C HIS A 100 3.07 7.06 5.84
N LEU A 101 3.95 6.10 6.09
CA LEU A 101 3.57 4.82 6.70
C LEU A 101 3.42 4.95 8.21
N SER A 102 2.46 4.23 8.77
CA SER A 102 2.29 4.07 10.21
C SER A 102 3.52 3.43 10.88
N PRO A 103 3.75 3.69 12.17
CA PRO A 103 4.81 3.00 12.92
C PRO A 103 4.71 1.47 12.86
N GLU A 104 3.48 0.95 12.80
CA GLU A 104 3.21 -0.49 12.70
C GLU A 104 3.70 -1.06 11.36
N LEU A 105 3.33 -0.46 10.23
CA LEU A 105 3.83 -0.89 8.92
C LEU A 105 5.33 -0.64 8.75
N GLN A 106 5.88 0.42 9.33
CA GLN A 106 7.34 0.63 9.37
C GLN A 106 8.05 -0.48 10.14
N GLN A 107 7.48 -0.94 11.26
CA GLN A 107 8.04 -2.05 12.03
C GLN A 107 7.98 -3.37 11.26
N VAL A 108 6.86 -3.67 10.61
CA VAL A 108 6.70 -4.84 9.73
C VAL A 108 7.74 -4.80 8.61
N TYR A 109 7.84 -3.65 7.92
CA TYR A 109 8.83 -3.42 6.88
C TYR A 109 10.25 -3.68 7.39
N ALA A 110 10.63 -3.08 8.52
CA ALA A 110 11.97 -3.25 9.08
C ALA A 110 12.27 -4.71 9.45
N ARG A 111 11.29 -5.40 10.04
CA ARG A 111 11.41 -6.83 10.37
C ARG A 111 11.60 -7.68 9.12
N GLN A 112 10.80 -7.47 8.08
CA GLN A 112 10.83 -8.31 6.87
C GLN A 112 12.04 -8.02 5.98
N ILE A 113 12.46 -6.77 5.84
CA ILE A 113 13.53 -6.41 4.92
C ILE A 113 14.91 -6.50 5.60
N TYR A 114 15.03 -6.05 6.85
CA TYR A 114 16.34 -6.01 7.53
C TYR A 114 16.62 -7.24 8.41
N SER A 115 15.62 -7.95 8.94
CA SER A 115 15.92 -9.14 9.78
C SER A 115 16.33 -10.38 8.97
N HIS A 116 16.04 -10.43 7.67
CA HIS A 116 16.59 -11.45 6.77
C HIS A 116 18.10 -11.25 6.47
N SER A 117 18.72 -10.18 7.01
CA SER A 117 20.12 -9.82 6.80
C SER A 117 21.04 -10.16 7.99
N ILE A 118 20.58 -10.96 8.97
CA ILE A 118 21.36 -11.38 10.16
C ILE A 118 21.52 -12.89 10.19
#